data_AF-A0A2I1HJK9-F1
#
_entry.id   AF-A0A2I1HJK9-F1
#
_cell.length_a   1.000
_cell.length_b   1.000
_cell.length_c   1.000
_cell.angle_alpha   90.00
_cell.angle_beta   90.00
_cell.angle_gamma   90.00
#
_symmetry.space_group_name_H-M   'P 1'
#
loop_
_entity.id
_entity.type
_entity.pdbx_description
1 polymer ?
#
loop_
_entity_poly.entity_id
_entity_poly.type
_entity_poly.pdbx_seq_one_letter_code
_entity_poly.pdbx_strand_id
1 'polypeptide(L)'
;YEGDWWLKTEKTLPPLNHLLSIILYSDVTTFDGLGKTSGHPVFLTLGNLPNWLRNYPESKVLLGFLPKVQDSGIKTTEAFRSFQREVYHKCFNIMLQPL
;
A
#
# COMPACT_ATOMS: atom_id res chain seq x y z
N TYR A 1 -0.12 -25.44 2.45
CA TYR A 1 -0.41 -24.03 2.14
C TYR A 1 -1.12 -24.05 0.79
N GLU A 2 -2.41 -23.71 0.74
CA GLU A 2 -3.26 -23.99 -0.43
C GLU A 2 -2.90 -23.06 -1.62
N GLY A 3 -2.02 -23.52 -2.51
CA GLY A 3 -1.72 -22.84 -3.78
C GLY A 3 -2.91 -22.78 -4.75
N ASP A 4 -3.99 -23.51 -4.45
CA ASP A 4 -5.18 -23.61 -5.30
C ASP A 4 -6.23 -22.53 -5.02
N TRP A 5 -6.02 -21.66 -4.02
CA TRP A 5 -7.04 -20.66 -3.63
C TRP A 5 -7.49 -19.79 -4.80
N TRP A 6 -6.54 -19.31 -5.62
CA TRP A 6 -6.85 -18.47 -6.78
C TRP A 6 -7.78 -19.19 -7.76
N LEU A 7 -7.40 -20.42 -8.15
CA LEU A 7 -8.16 -21.24 -9.10
C LEU A 7 -9.55 -21.61 -8.55
N LYS A 8 -9.65 -21.88 -7.24
CA LYS A 8 -10.93 -22.16 -6.58
C LYS A 8 -11.82 -20.93 -6.60
N THR A 9 -11.31 -19.76 -6.21
CA THR A 9 -12.09 -18.52 -6.18
C THR A 9 -12.53 -18.11 -7.59
N GLU A 10 -11.67 -18.21 -8.59
CA GLU A 10 -12.01 -17.84 -9.98
C GLU A 10 -13.16 -18.68 -10.54
N LYS A 11 -13.21 -19.98 -10.20
CA LYS A 11 -14.33 -20.87 -10.58
C LYS A 11 -15.67 -20.50 -9.93
N THR A 12 -15.67 -19.74 -8.83
CA THR A 12 -16.90 -19.31 -8.14
C THR A 12 -17.47 -18.00 -8.69
N LEU A 13 -16.71 -17.28 -9.51
CA LEU A 13 -17.16 -16.00 -10.05
C LEU A 13 -18.23 -16.19 -11.14
N PRO A 14 -19.18 -15.25 -11.28
CA PRO A 14 -20.12 -15.23 -12.39
C PRO A 14 -19.42 -15.24 -13.75
N PRO A 15 -20.09 -15.70 -14.82
CA PRO A 15 -19.57 -15.59 -16.17
C PRO A 15 -19.16 -14.15 -16.50
N LEU A 16 -18.02 -13.98 -17.18
CA LEU A 16 -17.41 -12.69 -17.55
C LEU A 16 -16.72 -11.91 -16.41
N ASN A 17 -16.66 -12.44 -15.19
CA ASN A 17 -15.89 -11.82 -14.10
C ASN A 17 -14.53 -12.52 -13.92
N HIS A 18 -13.50 -11.73 -13.64
CA HIS A 18 -12.13 -12.22 -13.42
C HIS A 18 -11.56 -11.67 -12.11
N LEU A 19 -10.68 -12.44 -11.49
CA LEU A 19 -9.93 -11.97 -10.34
C LEU A 19 -8.85 -10.98 -10.78
N LEU A 20 -8.80 -9.83 -10.10
CA LEU A 20 -7.74 -8.85 -10.25
C LEU A 20 -6.85 -8.87 -9.00
N SER A 21 -5.55 -9.12 -9.20
CA SER A 21 -4.57 -8.98 -8.12
C SER A 21 -4.09 -7.54 -8.05
N ILE A 22 -4.20 -6.92 -6.88
CA ILE A 22 -3.68 -5.59 -6.60
C ILE A 22 -2.62 -5.72 -5.51
N ILE A 23 -1.47 -5.06 -5.70
CA ILE A 23 -0.40 -4.97 -4.71
C ILE A 23 -0.25 -3.51 -4.30
N LEU A 24 -0.29 -3.26 -3.00
CA LEU A 24 0.03 -1.98 -2.40
C LEU A 24 1.47 -2.01 -1.89
N TYR A 25 2.24 -0.98 -2.20
CA TYR A 25 3.58 -0.83 -1.66
C TYR A 25 3.77 0.58 -1.09
N SER A 26 4.51 0.67 0.01
CA SER A 26 4.86 1.94 0.65
C SER A 26 6.28 1.84 1.16
N ASP A 27 7.11 2.80 0.79
CA ASP A 27 8.49 2.92 1.28
C ASP A 27 8.87 4.38 1.46
N VAL A 28 9.82 4.65 2.34
CA VAL A 28 10.37 6.00 2.53
C VAL A 28 10.98 6.45 1.21
N THR A 29 10.47 7.56 0.68
CA THR A 29 10.99 8.17 -0.55
C THR A 29 11.42 9.59 -0.24
N THR A 30 12.61 9.95 -0.73
CA THR A 30 13.13 11.31 -0.69
C THR A 30 12.56 12.11 -1.87
N PHE A 31 11.99 13.28 -1.61
CA PHE A 31 11.35 14.12 -2.63
C PHE A 31 12.29 15.13 -3.28
N ASP A 32 13.39 15.47 -2.61
CA ASP A 32 14.37 16.44 -3.10
C ASP A 32 15.72 15.80 -3.40
N GLY A 33 16.41 16.33 -4.40
CA GLY A 33 17.77 15.88 -4.75
C GLY A 33 18.81 16.10 -3.63
N LEU A 34 18.44 16.85 -2.58
CA LEU A 34 19.29 17.15 -1.42
C LEU A 34 18.97 16.32 -0.17
N GLY A 35 17.94 15.46 -0.18
CA GLY A 35 17.68 14.58 0.97
C GLY A 35 16.94 15.20 2.16
N LYS A 36 16.47 16.44 2.07
CA LYS A 36 15.89 17.17 3.22
C LYS A 36 14.41 16.86 3.42
N THR A 37 13.71 16.45 2.37
CA THR A 37 12.28 16.17 2.40
C THR A 37 12.04 14.71 2.05
N SER A 38 11.38 14.00 2.96
CA SER A 38 11.01 12.60 2.76
C SER A 38 9.58 12.36 3.21
N GLY A 39 8.96 11.36 2.61
CA GLY A 39 7.63 10.89 2.98
C GLY A 39 7.44 9.44 2.61
N HIS A 40 6.23 8.94 2.87
CA HIS A 40 5.86 7.55 2.65
C HIS A 40 4.73 7.51 1.61
N PRO A 41 5.05 7.59 0.31
CA PRO A 41 4.08 7.39 -0.74
C PRO A 41 3.55 5.95 -0.72
N VAL A 42 2.23 5.80 -0.89
CA VAL A 42 1.57 4.52 -1.12
C VAL A 42 1.26 4.42 -2.60
N PHE A 43 1.74 3.36 -3.21
CA PHE A 43 1.53 3.08 -4.61
C PHE A 43 0.77 1.77 -4.80
N LEU A 44 0.03 1.70 -5.89
CA LEU A 44 -0.74 0.56 -6.33
C LEU A 44 -0.17 0.03 -7.65
N THR A 45 -0.02 -1.29 -7.76
CA THR A 45 0.32 -1.98 -9.00
C THR A 45 -0.52 -3.24 -9.14
N LEU A 46 -0.68 -3.73 -10.38
CA LEU A 46 -1.31 -5.02 -10.60
C LEU A 46 -0.34 -6.17 -10.29
N GLY A 47 -0.84 -7.19 -9.61
CA GLY A 47 -0.05 -8.33 -9.17
C GLY A 47 0.26 -9.34 -10.27
N ASN A 48 -0.53 -9.33 -11.36
CA ASN A 48 -0.31 -10.15 -12.55
C ASN A 48 0.78 -9.61 -13.49
N LEU A 49 1.34 -8.42 -13.24
CA LEU A 49 2.43 -7.89 -14.04
C LEU A 49 3.74 -8.65 -13.73
N PRO A 50 4.53 -9.01 -14.76
CA PRO A 50 5.83 -9.61 -14.53
C PRO A 50 6.75 -8.63 -13.80
N ASN A 51 7.70 -9.15 -13.03
CA ASN A 51 8.50 -8.33 -12.10
C ASN A 51 9.23 -7.18 -12.78
N TRP A 52 9.78 -7.41 -13.98
CA TRP A 52 10.47 -6.38 -14.75
C TRP A 52 9.53 -5.23 -15.13
N LEU A 53 8.30 -5.54 -15.56
CA LEU A 53 7.30 -4.54 -15.91
C LEU A 53 6.79 -3.81 -14.68
N ARG A 54 6.53 -4.53 -13.59
CA ARG A 54 6.09 -3.96 -12.32
C ARG A 54 7.09 -2.97 -11.73
N ASN A 55 8.38 -3.06 -12.06
CA ASN A 55 9.39 -2.12 -11.58
C ASN A 55 9.43 -0.80 -12.37
N TYR A 56 8.77 -0.71 -13.52
CA TYR A 56 8.62 0.55 -14.23
C TYR A 56 7.70 1.51 -13.46
N PRO A 57 8.03 2.82 -13.39
CA PRO A 57 7.16 3.83 -12.79
C PRO A 57 5.75 3.84 -13.39
N GLU A 58 5.61 3.58 -14.69
CA GLU A 58 4.35 3.59 -15.44
C GLU A 58 3.40 2.45 -15.03
N SER A 59 3.93 1.38 -14.43
CA SER A 59 3.15 0.25 -13.93
C SER A 59 2.55 0.49 -12.55
N LYS A 60 2.79 1.67 -11.98
CA LYS A 60 2.47 2.01 -10.59
C LYS A 60 1.69 3.32 -10.54
N VAL A 61 0.62 3.35 -9.74
CA VAL A 61 -0.19 4.55 -9.51
C VAL A 61 0.03 5.01 -8.08
N LEU A 62 0.33 6.29 -7.88
CA LEU A 62 0.37 6.89 -6.54
C LEU A 62 -1.05 7.04 -6.00
N LEU A 63 -1.36 6.36 -4.90
CA LEU A 63 -2.66 6.47 -4.21
C LEU A 63 -2.68 7.64 -3.22
N GLY A 64 -1.55 7.93 -2.59
CA GLY A 64 -1.46 9.00 -1.61
C GLY A 64 -0.19 8.90 -0.76
N PHE A 65 -0.15 9.69 0.31
CA PHE A 65 0.97 9.72 1.24
C PHE A 65 0.51 9.37 2.64
N LEU A 66 1.26 8.52 3.35
CA LEU A 66 1.04 8.29 4.77
C LEU A 66 1.55 9.49 5.57
N PRO A 67 0.79 9.95 6.58
CA PRO A 67 1.20 11.06 7.41
C PRO A 67 2.42 10.69 8.25
N LYS A 68 3.40 11.60 8.30
CA LYS A 68 4.47 11.51 9.28
C LYS A 68 3.94 12.01 10.61
N VAL A 69 3.58 11.09 11.50
CA VAL A 69 3.21 11.41 12.87
C VAL A 69 4.48 11.86 13.60
N GLN A 70 4.69 13.18 13.65
CA GLN A 70 5.83 13.79 14.34
C GLN A 70 5.59 13.80 15.84
N ASP A 71 6.68 13.67 16.58
CA ASP A 71 6.70 13.48 18.02
C ASP A 71 7.07 14.79 18.72
N SER A 72 6.38 15.13 19.81
CA SER A 72 6.67 16.26 20.68
C SER A 72 7.73 15.96 21.75
N GLY A 73 8.32 14.75 21.75
CA GLY A 73 9.43 14.36 22.62
C GLY A 73 9.18 13.09 23.44
N ILE A 74 8.06 12.40 23.24
CA ILE A 74 7.67 11.21 24.02
C ILE A 74 7.98 9.95 23.20
N LYS A 75 9.29 9.76 23.08
CA LYS A 75 10.08 8.57 22.73
C LYS A 75 9.41 7.22 22.45
N THR A 76 8.41 6.77 23.22
CA THR A 76 8.36 5.31 23.51
C THR A 76 7.12 4.80 24.24
N THR A 77 6.05 5.59 24.38
CA THR A 77 4.86 5.07 25.08
C THR A 77 4.07 4.11 24.18
N GLU A 78 3.49 3.08 24.79
CA GLU A 78 2.58 2.16 24.09
C GLU A 78 1.39 2.91 23.47
N ALA A 79 0.91 3.96 24.14
CA ALA A 79 -0.14 4.83 23.64
C ALA A 79 0.23 5.50 22.30
N PHE A 80 1.46 6.04 22.18
CA PHE A 80 1.91 6.65 20.93
C PHE A 80 2.04 5.63 19.81
N ARG A 81 2.59 4.44 20.10
CA ARG A 81 2.67 3.34 19.12
C ARG A 81 1.29 2.88 18.66
N SER A 82 0.33 2.79 19.59
CA SER A 82 -1.06 2.45 19.30
C SER A 82 -1.71 3.51 18.41
N PHE A 83 -1.52 4.79 18.73
CA PHE A 83 -2.02 5.91 17.93
C PHE A 83 -1.42 5.92 16.51
N GLN A 84 -0.10 5.72 16.35
CA GLN A 84 0.52 5.62 15.04
C GLN A 84 -0.07 4.47 14.21
N ARG A 85 -0.32 3.32 14.83
CA ARG A 85 -0.98 2.18 14.19
C ARG A 85 -2.41 2.51 13.79
N GLU A 86 -3.17 3.19 14.66
CA GLU A 86 -4.54 3.61 14.36
C GLU A 86 -4.60 4.57 13.17
N VAL A 87 -3.71 5.57 13.15
CA VAL A 87 -3.58 6.51 12.03
C VAL A 87 -3.25 5.76 10.75
N TYR A 88 -2.28 4.84 10.79
CA TYR A 88 -1.90 4.01 9.64
C TYR A 88 -3.10 3.26 9.06
N HIS A 89 -3.85 2.53 9.90
CA HIS A 89 -5.02 1.77 9.43
C HIS A 89 -6.16 2.66 8.94
N LYS A 90 -6.41 3.81 9.59
CA LYS A 90 -7.39 4.79 9.10
C LYS A 90 -7.02 5.33 7.72
N CYS A 91 -5.74 5.62 7.47
CA CYS A 91 -5.29 6.05 6.15
C CYS A 91 -5.59 5.02 5.07
N PHE A 92 -5.26 3.74 5.30
CA PHE A 92 -5.57 2.68 4.33
C PHE A 92 -7.08 2.47 4.16
N ASN A 93 -7.88 2.55 5.23
CA ASN A 93 -9.34 2.48 5.13
C ASN A 93 -9.90 3.59 4.23
N ILE A 94 -9.37 4.81 4.32
CA ILE A 94 -9.77 5.93 3.46
C ILE A 94 -9.30 5.72 2.02
N MET A 95 -8.02 5.35 1.82
CA MET A 95 -7.45 5.16 0.47
C MET A 95 -8.14 4.03 -0.31
N LEU A 96 -8.56 2.98 0.39
CA LEU A 96 -9.16 1.77 -0.20
C LEU A 96 -10.69 1.78 -0.15
N GLN A 97 -11.33 2.84 0.36
CA GLN A 97 -12.78 2.97 0.39
C GLN A 97 -13.48 2.75 -0.97
N PRO A 98 -12.91 3.14 -2.13
CA PRO A 98 -13.56 2.91 -3.42
C PRO A 98 -13.54 1.46 -3.94
N LEU A 99 -12.75 0.58 -3.30
CA LEU A 99 -12.61 -0.84 -3.67
C LEU A 99 -13.64 -1.69 -2.93
#